data_AF-A0A3Q2CP15-F1
#
_entry.id   AF-A0A3Q2CP15-F1
#
_cell.length_a   1.000
_cell.length_b   1.000
_cell.length_c   1.000
_cell.angle_alpha   90.00
_cell.angle_beta   90.00
_cell.angle_gamma   90.00
#
_symmetry.space_group_name_H-M   'P 1'
#
loop_
_entity.id
_entity.type
_entity.pdbx_description
1 polymer ?
#
loop_
_entity_poly.entity_id
_entity_poly.type
_entity_poly.pdbx_seq_one_letter_code
_entity_poly.pdbx_strand_id
1 'polypeptide(L)'
;MYAAIESDNNKPPNINPQMSPSRHYPIHGTIELHPLLVKIIDTPQFQRLRNIKQIGAASYIYPGATNSRFDHSIGVAYLAGELLKSIREKQQDLGITDWDVLCVQIAALCHDLGHGPFSHMFDQMFIPRARPGINWTVKDYYIF
;
A
#
# COMPACT_ATOMS: atom_id res chain seq x y z
N MET A 1 -41.85 15.63 11.84
CA MET A 1 -41.16 14.88 12.90
C MET A 1 -40.21 13.90 12.23
N TYR A 2 -39.04 14.38 11.79
CA TYR A 2 -37.96 13.53 11.29
C TYR A 2 -36.82 13.68 12.30
N ALA A 3 -36.56 12.61 13.06
CA ALA A 3 -35.45 12.56 13.99
C ALA A 3 -34.16 12.35 13.19
N ALA A 4 -33.17 13.19 13.46
CA ALA A 4 -31.82 13.06 12.95
C ALA A 4 -31.24 11.72 13.41
N ILE A 5 -30.80 10.91 12.44
CA ILE A 5 -29.88 9.80 12.70
C ILE A 5 -28.49 10.44 12.70
N GLU A 6 -28.05 10.93 13.85
CA GLU A 6 -26.64 11.19 14.10
C GLU A 6 -25.95 9.82 14.24
N SER A 7 -25.54 9.25 13.11
CA SER A 7 -24.61 8.12 13.12
C SER A 7 -23.25 8.65 13.58
N ASP A 8 -22.79 8.14 14.71
CA ASP A 8 -21.43 8.25 15.28
C ASP A 8 -20.37 7.71 14.30
N ASN A 9 -20.19 8.38 13.16
CA ASN A 9 -19.26 8.00 12.08
C ASN A 9 -17.84 8.56 12.29
N ASN A 10 -17.63 9.33 13.36
CA ASN A 10 -16.33 9.94 13.67
C ASN A 10 -15.52 9.16 14.72
N LYS A 11 -16.05 8.05 15.24
CA LYS A 11 -15.29 7.20 16.14
C LYS A 11 -14.43 6.25 15.30
N PRO A 12 -13.09 6.27 15.45
CA PRO A 12 -12.25 5.31 14.75
C PRO A 12 -12.72 3.89 15.11
N PRO A 13 -12.80 2.97 14.14
CA PRO A 13 -13.27 1.62 14.39
C PRO A 13 -12.45 0.98 15.51
N ASN A 14 -13.11 0.19 16.35
CA ASN A 14 -12.50 -0.44 17.51
C ASN A 14 -11.25 -1.24 17.11
N ILE A 15 -10.08 -0.68 17.41
CA ILE A 15 -8.73 -1.22 17.16
C ILE A 15 -8.40 -2.25 18.26
N ASN A 16 -9.32 -3.18 18.54
CA ASN A 16 -9.02 -4.27 19.47
C ASN A 16 -7.91 -5.14 18.85
N PRO A 17 -6.84 -5.46 19.60
CA PRO A 17 -5.70 -6.19 19.08
C PRO A 17 -6.09 -7.65 18.90
N GLN A 18 -6.69 -7.99 17.76
CA GLN A 18 -6.56 -9.34 17.25
C GLN A 18 -5.09 -9.57 16.93
N MET A 19 -4.58 -10.78 17.20
CA MET A 19 -3.19 -11.15 16.94
C MET A 19 -2.76 -10.65 15.55
N SER A 20 -1.80 -9.72 15.52
CA SER A 20 -1.21 -9.24 14.27
C SER A 20 -0.42 -10.39 13.65
N PRO A 21 -0.84 -10.94 12.50
CA PRO A 21 -0.06 -12.00 11.88
C PRO A 21 1.31 -11.45 11.46
N SER A 22 2.35 -12.19 11.83
CA SER A 22 3.72 -11.92 11.45
C SER A 22 4.08 -12.71 10.19
N ARG A 23 4.72 -12.07 9.21
CA ARG A 23 5.26 -12.76 8.02
C ARG A 23 6.72 -12.34 7.79
N HIS A 24 7.56 -13.29 7.43
CA HIS A 24 8.96 -13.04 7.11
C HIS A 24 9.13 -12.57 5.65
N TYR A 25 9.87 -11.47 5.46
CA TYR A 25 10.23 -10.89 4.17
C TYR A 25 11.77 -10.80 4.04
N PRO A 26 12.35 -11.06 2.86
CA PRO A 26 13.81 -11.13 2.70
C PRO A 26 14.56 -9.85 3.08
N ILE A 27 13.94 -8.67 2.89
CA ILE A 27 14.60 -7.37 3.07
C ILE A 27 14.42 -6.85 4.50
N HIS A 28 13.23 -7.01 5.08
CA HIS A 28 12.86 -6.37 6.35
C HIS A 28 12.72 -7.37 7.52
N GLY A 29 13.00 -8.66 7.28
CA GLY A 29 12.82 -9.69 8.28
C GLY A 29 11.34 -9.93 8.59
N THR A 30 11.03 -10.21 9.86
CA THR A 30 9.66 -10.45 10.30
C THR A 30 8.90 -9.14 10.43
N ILE A 31 7.84 -8.99 9.64
CA ILE A 31 6.94 -7.84 9.69
C ILE A 31 5.64 -8.25 10.36
N GLU A 32 5.23 -7.48 11.37
CA GLU A 32 3.89 -7.57 11.95
C GLU A 32 2.91 -6.69 11.19
N LEU A 33 1.77 -7.25 10.82
CA LEU A 33 0.75 -6.54 10.04
C LEU A 33 -0.52 -6.38 10.85
N HIS A 34 -1.04 -5.15 10.89
CA HIS A 34 -2.35 -4.88 11.46
C HIS A 34 -3.44 -5.69 10.72
N PRO A 35 -4.46 -6.26 11.41
CA PRO A 35 -5.50 -7.08 10.77
C PRO A 35 -6.22 -6.42 9.59
N LEU A 36 -6.36 -5.08 9.60
CA LEU A 36 -6.92 -4.36 8.44
C LEU A 36 -6.00 -4.38 7.22
N LEU A 37 -4.67 -4.28 7.40
CA LEU A 37 -3.72 -4.42 6.29
C LEU A 37 -3.80 -5.83 5.69
N VAL A 38 -3.93 -6.84 6.54
CA VAL A 38 -4.09 -8.25 6.11
C VAL A 38 -5.34 -8.42 5.25
N LYS A 39 -6.47 -7.87 5.70
CA LYS A 39 -7.72 -7.89 4.92
C LYS A 39 -7.57 -7.25 3.55
N ILE A 40 -6.83 -6.14 3.44
CA ILE A 40 -6.55 -5.48 2.15
C ILE A 40 -5.62 -6.36 1.30
N ILE A 41 -4.56 -6.90 1.91
CA ILE A 41 -3.58 -7.77 1.24
C ILE A 41 -4.28 -8.99 0.64
N ASP A 42 -5.23 -9.59 1.35
CA ASP A 42 -5.92 -10.82 0.93
C ASP A 42 -7.05 -10.58 -0.10
N THR A 43 -7.14 -9.37 -0.67
CA THR A 43 -8.04 -9.08 -1.79
C THR A 43 -7.43 -9.47 -3.15
N PRO A 44 -8.24 -9.85 -4.15
CA PRO A 44 -7.75 -10.06 -5.52
C PRO A 44 -7.01 -8.86 -6.11
N GLN A 45 -7.46 -7.65 -5.77
CA GLN A 45 -6.91 -6.38 -6.25
C GLN A 45 -5.46 -6.18 -5.82
N PHE A 46 -5.13 -6.57 -4.59
CA PHE A 46 -3.79 -6.51 -4.05
C PHE A 46 -2.95 -7.75 -4.44
N GLN A 47 -3.52 -8.95 -4.34
CA GLN A 47 -2.82 -10.20 -4.71
C GLN A 47 -2.35 -10.20 -6.17
N ARG A 48 -3.01 -9.47 -7.08
CA ARG A 48 -2.56 -9.34 -8.47
C ARG A 48 -1.13 -8.80 -8.59
N LEU A 49 -0.67 -7.99 -7.63
CA LEU A 49 0.66 -7.38 -7.67
C LEU A 49 1.79 -8.42 -7.63
N ARG A 50 1.51 -9.66 -7.20
CA ARG A 50 2.48 -10.78 -7.25
C ARG A 50 2.94 -11.08 -8.67
N ASN A 51 2.09 -10.80 -9.66
CA ASN A 51 2.33 -11.09 -11.07
C ASN A 51 2.96 -9.90 -11.80
N ILE A 52 3.26 -8.79 -11.10
CA ILE A 52 3.87 -7.60 -11.68
C ILE A 52 5.30 -7.47 -11.17
N LYS A 53 6.28 -7.67 -12.06
CA LYS A 53 7.71 -7.54 -11.74
C LYS A 53 8.05 -6.09 -11.43
N GLN A 54 8.78 -5.87 -10.34
CA GLN A 54 9.17 -4.53 -9.87
C GLN A 54 9.86 -3.73 -10.98
N ILE A 55 10.83 -4.36 -11.65
CA ILE A 55 11.64 -3.74 -12.71
C ILE A 55 11.21 -4.15 -14.13
N GLY A 56 10.00 -4.69 -14.29
CA GLY A 56 9.43 -5.03 -15.59
C GLY A 56 10.36 -5.92 -16.44
N ALA A 57 10.56 -5.54 -17.71
CA ALA A 57 11.36 -6.33 -18.67
C ALA A 57 12.84 -6.49 -18.27
N ALA A 58 13.37 -5.64 -17.40
CA ALA A 58 14.75 -5.79 -16.92
C ALA A 58 14.94 -7.08 -16.11
N SER A 59 13.87 -7.69 -15.55
CA SER A 59 13.98 -8.97 -14.84
C SER A 59 14.42 -10.13 -15.74
N TYR A 60 14.32 -9.99 -17.06
CA TYR A 60 14.81 -10.99 -18.02
C TYR A 60 16.33 -10.89 -18.27
N ILE A 61 16.92 -9.74 -17.91
CA ILE A 61 18.37 -9.50 -18.02
C ILE A 61 19.05 -9.78 -16.67
N TYR A 62 18.38 -9.42 -15.57
CA TYR A 62 18.91 -9.57 -14.21
C TYR A 62 18.19 -10.71 -13.48
N PRO A 63 18.75 -11.95 -13.44
CA PRO A 63 18.07 -13.11 -12.87
C PRO A 63 17.78 -12.99 -11.37
N GLY A 64 18.54 -12.15 -10.64
CA GLY A 64 18.29 -11.84 -9.23
C GLY A 64 17.12 -10.89 -8.99
N ALA A 65 16.58 -10.24 -10.02
CA ALA A 65 15.48 -9.30 -9.89
C ALA A 65 14.11 -10.02 -9.93
N THR A 66 13.90 -10.89 -8.95
CA THR A 66 12.69 -11.71 -8.86
C THR A 66 11.52 -11.00 -8.18
N ASN A 67 11.81 -9.93 -7.43
CA ASN A 67 10.85 -9.16 -6.62
C ASN A 67 9.66 -8.64 -7.42
N SER A 68 8.49 -8.72 -6.81
CA SER A 68 7.24 -8.23 -7.37
C SER A 68 6.81 -6.92 -6.70
N ARG A 69 5.86 -6.22 -7.32
CA ARG A 69 5.20 -5.03 -6.72
C ARG A 69 4.48 -5.38 -5.41
N PHE A 70 4.09 -6.65 -5.22
CA PHE A 70 3.47 -7.12 -3.98
C PHE A 70 4.42 -7.01 -2.79
N ASP A 71 5.62 -7.58 -2.91
CA ASP A 71 6.61 -7.58 -1.82
C ASP A 71 7.08 -6.16 -1.52
N HIS A 72 7.27 -5.36 -2.57
CA HIS A 72 7.60 -3.95 -2.46
C HIS A 72 6.53 -3.17 -1.69
N SER A 73 5.26 -3.30 -2.07
CA SER A 73 4.15 -2.56 -1.44
C SER A 73 4.03 -2.84 0.05
N ILE A 74 4.25 -4.10 0.47
CA ILE A 74 4.26 -4.46 1.89
C ILE A 74 5.47 -3.86 2.62
N GLY A 75 6.65 -3.88 2.00
CA GLY A 75 7.83 -3.22 2.54
C GLY A 75 7.65 -1.71 2.73
N VAL A 76 7.02 -1.03 1.77
CA VAL A 76 6.72 0.41 1.85
C VAL A 76 5.71 0.70 2.96
N ALA A 77 4.66 -0.11 3.10
CA ALA A 77 3.71 0.00 4.21
C ALA A 77 4.38 -0.16 5.59
N TYR A 78 5.27 -1.13 5.72
CA TYR A 78 6.05 -1.33 6.94
C TYR A 78 6.91 -0.11 7.27
N LEU A 79 7.75 0.33 6.34
CA LEU A 79 8.64 1.47 6.55
C LEU A 79 7.89 2.78 6.82
N ALA A 80 6.74 3.00 6.16
CA ALA A 80 5.91 4.17 6.40
C ALA A 80 5.35 4.19 7.83
N GLY A 81 4.92 3.03 8.34
CA GLY A 81 4.49 2.87 9.73
C GLY A 81 5.61 3.11 10.73
N GLU A 82 6.78 2.52 10.50
CA GLU A 82 7.95 2.71 11.39
C GLU A 82 8.42 4.17 11.42
N LEU A 83 8.40 4.85 10.26
CA LEU A 83 8.72 6.27 10.18
C LEU A 83 7.73 7.09 11.03
N LEU A 84 6.43 6.88 10.86
CA LEU A 84 5.44 7.70 11.57
C LEU A 84 5.44 7.43 13.08
N LYS A 85 5.67 6.18 13.50
CA LYS A 85 5.90 5.85 14.92
C LYS A 85 7.14 6.57 15.48
N SER A 86 8.25 6.59 14.73
CA SER A 86 9.46 7.30 15.16
C SER A 86 9.25 8.81 15.28
N ILE A 87 8.46 9.42 14.38
CA ILE A 87 8.08 10.83 14.47
C ILE A 87 7.23 11.07 15.72
N ARG A 88 6.21 10.24 15.95
CA ARG A 88 5.34 10.31 17.12
C ARG A 88 6.12 10.24 18.43
N GLU A 89 7.11 9.35 18.51
CA GLU A 89 7.96 9.21 19.70
C GLU A 89 8.81 10.45 19.98
N LYS A 90 9.33 11.10 18.92
CA LYS A 90 10.21 12.27 19.02
C LYS A 90 9.47 13.60 19.15
N GLN A 91 8.22 13.67 18.67
CA GLN A 91 7.41 14.89 18.57
C GLN A 91 5.98 14.60 19.05
N GLN A 92 5.84 14.38 20.35
CA GLN A 92 4.58 13.99 20.98
C GLN A 92 3.50 15.08 20.87
N ASP A 93 3.91 16.33 20.71
CA ASP A 93 3.06 17.51 20.54
C ASP A 93 2.28 17.50 19.22
N LEU A 94 2.70 16.70 18.22
CA LEU A 94 1.98 16.53 16.96
C LEU A 94 0.68 15.74 17.10
N GLY A 95 0.45 15.05 18.22
CA GLY A 95 -0.79 14.33 18.48
C GLY A 95 -1.07 13.14 17.54
N ILE A 96 -0.02 12.55 16.94
CA ILE A 96 -0.16 11.41 16.01
C ILE A 96 -0.78 10.21 16.73
N THR A 97 -1.90 9.73 16.21
CA THR A 97 -2.66 8.61 16.77
C THR A 97 -2.28 7.28 16.11
N ASP A 98 -2.70 6.15 16.70
CA ASP A 98 -2.58 4.83 16.05
C ASP A 98 -3.40 4.76 14.75
N TRP A 99 -4.48 5.54 14.66
CA TRP A 99 -5.29 5.64 13.45
C TRP A 99 -4.53 6.33 12.32
N ASP A 100 -3.80 7.41 12.61
CA ASP A 100 -2.95 8.09 11.63
C ASP A 100 -1.86 7.17 11.08
N VAL A 101 -1.22 6.40 11.97
CA VAL A 101 -0.22 5.38 11.58
C VAL A 101 -0.87 4.36 10.64
N LEU A 102 -2.04 3.83 11.00
CA LEU A 102 -2.73 2.85 10.16
C LEU A 102 -3.15 3.44 8.80
N CYS A 103 -3.65 4.66 8.76
CA CYS A 103 -3.99 5.36 7.51
C CYS A 103 -2.76 5.53 6.61
N VAL A 104 -1.63 5.96 7.16
CA VAL A 104 -0.37 6.10 6.42
C VAL A 104 0.11 4.75 5.91
N GLN A 105 0.03 3.69 6.73
CA GLN A 105 0.37 2.34 6.29
C GLN A 105 -0.54 1.84 5.17
N ILE A 106 -1.84 2.11 5.22
CA ILE A 106 -2.79 1.73 4.16
C ILE A 106 -2.50 2.51 2.87
N ALA A 107 -2.26 3.82 2.95
CA ALA A 107 -1.90 4.63 1.79
C ALA A 107 -0.60 4.11 1.15
N ALA A 108 0.42 3.84 1.97
CA ALA A 108 1.69 3.26 1.54
C ALA A 108 1.53 1.86 0.95
N LEU A 109 0.68 1.01 1.52
CA LEU A 109 0.36 -0.32 0.99
C LEU A 109 -0.27 -0.21 -0.41
N CYS A 110 -1.18 0.74 -0.58
CA CYS A 110 -1.98 0.87 -1.80
C CYS A 110 -1.32 1.68 -2.92
N HIS A 111 -0.18 2.34 -2.67
CA HIS A 111 0.40 3.31 -3.61
C HIS A 111 0.69 2.75 -5.02
N ASP A 112 0.99 1.45 -5.11
CA ASP A 112 1.34 0.74 -6.34
C ASP A 112 0.17 -0.08 -6.93
N LEU A 113 -1.04 0.02 -6.35
CA LEU A 113 -2.23 -0.66 -6.86
C LEU A 113 -2.64 -0.23 -8.26
N GLY A 114 -2.08 0.84 -8.83
CA GLY A 114 -2.36 1.26 -10.21
C GLY A 114 -1.48 0.59 -11.27
N HIS A 115 -0.43 -0.14 -10.89
CA HIS A 115 0.53 -0.65 -11.87
C HIS A 115 -0.07 -1.68 -12.83
N GLY A 116 0.28 -1.54 -14.11
CA GLY A 116 -0.02 -2.49 -15.18
C GLY A 116 1.13 -3.48 -15.46
N PRO A 117 0.97 -4.35 -16.48
CA PRO A 117 2.00 -5.30 -16.89
C PRO A 117 3.36 -4.64 -17.15
N PHE A 118 4.44 -5.24 -16.64
CA PHE A 118 5.81 -4.71 -16.73
C PHE A 118 6.03 -3.33 -16.05
N SER A 119 5.24 -3.00 -15.03
CA SER A 119 5.42 -1.79 -14.22
C SER A 119 5.42 -0.52 -15.09
N HIS A 120 6.48 0.30 -15.04
CA HIS A 120 6.56 1.58 -15.75
C HIS A 120 6.50 1.48 -17.27
N MET A 121 6.80 0.31 -17.83
CA MET A 121 6.65 0.11 -19.27
C MET A 121 5.19 0.28 -19.71
N PHE A 122 4.22 0.02 -18.83
CA PHE A 122 2.80 0.17 -19.14
C PHE A 122 2.38 1.63 -19.29
N ASP A 123 2.58 2.46 -18.25
CA ASP A 123 2.26 3.89 -18.23
C ASP A 123 3.11 4.69 -19.20
N GLN A 124 4.41 4.43 -19.22
CA GLN A 124 5.35 5.34 -19.88
C GLN A 124 5.60 4.96 -21.34
N MET A 125 5.30 3.72 -21.74
CA MET A 125 5.58 3.25 -23.09
C MET A 125 4.35 2.71 -23.81
N PHE A 126 3.60 1.79 -23.21
CA PHE A 126 2.49 1.12 -23.87
C PHE A 126 1.27 2.04 -24.03
N ILE A 127 0.73 2.60 -22.95
CA ILE A 127 -0.48 3.44 -23.02
C ILE A 127 -0.32 4.66 -23.93
N PRO A 128 0.78 5.43 -23.88
CA PRO A 128 0.97 6.58 -24.77
C PRO A 128 0.97 6.20 -26.26
N ARG A 129 1.41 4.97 -26.58
CA ARG A 129 1.43 4.44 -27.96
C ARG A 129 0.09 3.84 -28.37
N ALA A 130 -0.55 3.09 -27.48
CA ALA A 130 -1.79 2.37 -27.77
C ALA A 130 -3.02 3.29 -27.74
N ARG A 131 -3.01 4.33 -26.89
CA ARG A 131 -4.11 5.29 -26.72
C ARG A 131 -3.57 6.73 -26.70
N PRO A 132 -3.07 7.23 -27.84
CA PRO A 132 -2.57 8.59 -27.93
C PRO A 132 -3.68 9.60 -27.56
N GLY A 133 -3.33 10.61 -26.76
CA GLY A 133 -4.27 11.64 -26.28
C GLY A 133 -4.90 11.36 -24.92
N ILE A 134 -4.71 10.16 -24.35
CA ILE A 134 -5.06 9.88 -22.96
C ILE A 134 -3.82 10.05 -22.09
N ASN A 135 -3.90 10.96 -21.12
CA ASN A 135 -2.91 11.03 -20.06
C ASN A 135 -3.29 10.01 -18.97
N TRP A 136 -2.49 8.96 -18.84
CA TRP A 136 -2.70 7.91 -17.84
C TRP A 136 -1.43 7.74 -17.04
N THR A 137 -1.55 7.84 -15.72
CA THR A 137 -0.50 7.55 -14.78
C THR A 137 -0.97 6.50 -13.78
N VAL A 138 -0.02 5.78 -13.19
CA VAL A 138 -0.27 4.82 -12.10
C VAL A 138 -1.04 5.47 -10.94
N LYS A 139 -0.84 6.77 -10.74
CA LYS A 139 -1.46 7.53 -9.65
C LYS A 139 -2.91 7.91 -9.96
N ASP A 140 -3.32 7.99 -11.22
CA ASP A 140 -4.65 8.52 -11.59
C ASP A 140 -5.84 7.67 -11.08
N TYR A 141 -5.57 6.45 -10.59
CA TYR A 141 -6.59 5.54 -10.08
C TYR A 141 -6.63 5.47 -8.55
N TYR A 142 -5.67 6.07 -7.85
CA TYR A 142 -5.60 6.10 -6.39
C TYR A 142 -4.82 7.33 -5.91
N ILE A 143 -5.50 8.47 -5.81
CA ILE A 143 -5.07 9.59 -4.98
C ILE A 143 -6.24 9.88 -4.03
N PHE A 144 -5.97 9.79 -2.73
CA PHE A 144 -6.73 10.53 -1.73
C PHE A 144 -6.42 12.02 -1.89
#